data_AF-A0A3B0RHP8-F1
#
_entry.id   AF-A0A3B0RHP8-F1
#
_cell.length_a   1.000
_cell.length_b   1.000
_cell.length_c   1.000
_cell.angle_alpha   90.00
_cell.angle_beta   90.00
_cell.angle_gamma   90.00
#
_symmetry.space_group_name_H-M   'P 1'
#
loop_
_entity.id
_entity.type
_entity.pdbx_description
1 polymer ?
#
loop_
_entity_poly.entity_id
_entity_poly.type
_entity_poly.pdbx_seq_one_letter_code
_entity_poly.pdbx_strand_id
1 'polypeptide(L)'
;GRKPVFRNWAPGVLDDYLEDGLADDDGGVGLTCAPAWEAATFQAHDNDFWGALRAAPAPVCVLAADHKSSTVWRHAHRRFKRIGVSVTLQAGVSHLIAMERPDLAAQFVAGE
;
A
#
# COMPACT_ATOMS: atom_id res chain seq x y z
N GLY A 1 11.89 17.47 15.22
CA GLY A 1 10.72 18.00 14.48
C GLY A 1 10.06 16.86 13.72
N ARG A 2 8.72 16.83 13.68
CA ARG A 2 7.92 15.73 13.10
C ARG A 2 8.30 15.47 11.62
N LYS A 3 8.60 14.21 11.26
CA LYS A 3 8.98 13.86 9.88
C LYS A 3 7.80 14.11 8.92
N PRO A 4 8.02 14.70 7.74
CA PRO A 4 6.94 15.05 6.80
C PRO A 4 6.06 13.87 6.38
N VAL A 5 6.60 12.66 6.34
CA VAL A 5 5.86 11.44 5.95
C VAL A 5 4.66 11.14 6.86
N PHE A 6 4.75 11.46 8.16
CA PHE A 6 3.68 11.24 9.14
C PHE A 6 2.74 12.45 9.28
N ARG A 7 2.86 13.45 8.41
CA ARG A 7 2.06 14.69 8.54
C ARG A 7 0.57 14.42 8.32
N ASN A 8 0.24 13.55 7.38
CA ASN A 8 -1.12 13.33 6.90
C ASN A 8 -1.73 11.99 7.36
N TRP A 9 -1.01 11.20 8.16
CA TRP A 9 -1.53 9.94 8.69
C TRP A 9 -2.75 10.22 9.57
N ALA A 10 -3.76 9.36 9.48
CA ALA A 10 -4.96 9.48 10.28
C ALA A 10 -4.64 9.35 11.78
N PRO A 11 -5.44 9.94 12.67
CA PRO A 11 -5.27 9.77 14.11
C PRO A 11 -5.22 8.27 14.49
N GLY A 12 -4.31 7.90 15.39
CA GLY A 12 -4.12 6.51 15.84
C GLY A 12 -3.20 5.66 14.95
N VAL A 13 -3.15 5.89 13.64
CA VAL A 13 -2.39 5.03 12.70
C VAL A 13 -0.90 4.93 13.02
N LEU A 14 -0.27 6.02 13.51
CA LEU A 14 1.13 5.95 13.90
C LEU A 14 1.32 5.12 15.18
N ASP A 15 0.36 5.17 16.11
CA ASP A 15 0.41 4.38 17.33
C ASP A 15 0.23 2.90 16.98
N ASP A 16 -0.76 2.56 16.15
CA ASP A 16 -0.98 1.20 15.62
C ASP A 16 0.28 0.68 14.88
N TYR A 17 0.88 1.51 14.02
CA TYR A 17 2.09 1.13 13.30
C TYR A 17 3.27 0.82 14.23
N LEU A 18 3.40 1.54 15.35
CA LEU A 18 4.46 1.30 16.33
C LEU A 18 4.15 0.08 17.20
N GLU A 19 2.88 -0.09 17.60
CA GLU A 19 2.42 -1.23 18.42
C GLU A 19 2.56 -2.55 17.65
N ASP A 20 2.15 -2.60 16.39
CA ASP A 20 2.18 -3.83 15.59
C ASP A 20 3.50 -4.04 14.83
N GLY A 21 4.21 -2.95 14.53
CA GLY A 21 5.43 -2.97 13.72
C GLY A 21 6.72 -3.17 14.50
N LEU A 22 6.69 -3.00 15.83
CA LEU A 22 7.87 -3.09 16.70
C LEU A 22 7.65 -4.05 17.88
N ALA A 23 8.73 -4.68 18.30
CA ALA A 23 8.78 -5.46 19.53
C ALA A 23 10.04 -5.07 20.32
N ASP A 24 10.01 -5.28 21.64
CA ASP A 24 11.20 -5.08 22.47
C ASP A 24 12.33 -6.05 22.05
N ASP A 25 13.55 -5.54 21.94
CA ASP A 25 14.75 -6.31 21.58
C ASP A 25 15.97 -5.80 22.35
N ASP A 26 16.60 -6.65 23.15
CA ASP A 26 17.81 -6.42 23.98
C ASP A 26 18.20 -4.94 24.20
N GLY A 27 17.39 -4.22 24.99
CA GLY A 27 17.65 -2.82 25.38
C GLY A 27 17.20 -1.76 24.37
N GLY A 28 16.43 -2.14 23.36
CA GLY A 28 15.85 -1.29 22.33
C GLY A 28 14.58 -1.91 21.74
N VAL A 29 14.35 -1.65 20.45
CA VAL A 29 13.20 -2.18 19.69
C VAL A 29 13.66 -2.77 18.37
N GLY A 30 13.07 -3.89 17.98
CA GLY A 30 13.23 -4.55 16.69
C GLY A 30 11.95 -4.50 15.86
N LEU A 31 12.05 -4.76 14.56
CA LEU A 31 10.88 -4.94 13.70
C LEU A 31 10.22 -6.30 13.99
N THR A 32 8.90 -6.34 14.06
CA THR A 32 8.13 -7.59 14.20
C THR A 32 8.18 -8.44 12.93
N CYS A 33 8.37 -7.79 11.77
CA CYS A 33 8.54 -8.48 10.49
C CYS A 33 9.90 -9.18 10.42
N ALA A 34 9.91 -10.51 10.23
CA ALA A 34 11.16 -11.21 10.05
C ALA A 34 11.83 -10.77 8.73
N PRO A 35 13.15 -10.47 8.70
CA PRO A 35 13.82 -9.97 7.50
C PRO A 35 13.66 -10.87 6.26
N ALA A 36 13.59 -12.19 6.46
CA ALA A 36 13.37 -13.14 5.37
C ALA A 36 11.99 -12.98 4.71
N TRP A 37 10.95 -12.63 5.48
CA TRP A 37 9.60 -12.38 4.96
C TRP A 37 9.53 -11.07 4.18
N GLU A 38 10.16 -10.01 4.67
CA GLU A 38 10.24 -8.74 3.96
C GLU A 38 10.96 -8.91 2.61
N ALA A 39 12.12 -9.59 2.61
CA ALA A 39 12.87 -9.88 1.40
C ALA A 39 12.08 -10.74 0.40
N ALA A 40 11.39 -11.79 0.88
CA ALA A 40 10.55 -12.63 0.03
C ALA A 40 9.38 -11.85 -0.58
N THR A 41 8.74 -10.95 0.20
CA THR A 41 7.67 -10.08 -0.30
C THR A 41 8.18 -9.14 -1.38
N PHE A 42 9.37 -8.56 -1.20
CA PHE A 42 9.96 -7.67 -2.18
C PHE A 42 10.37 -8.40 -3.47
N GLN A 43 10.86 -9.64 -3.37
CA GLN A 43 11.23 -10.47 -4.53
C GLN A 43 10.05 -11.25 -5.15
N ALA A 44 8.85 -11.13 -4.57
CA ALA A 44 7.70 -11.90 -5.01
C ALA A 44 7.42 -11.68 -6.51
N HIS A 45 6.97 -12.75 -7.17
CA HIS A 45 6.66 -12.76 -8.60
C HIS A 45 7.85 -12.38 -9.52
N ASP A 46 9.09 -12.56 -9.07
CA ASP A 46 10.31 -12.18 -9.82
C ASP A 46 10.28 -10.70 -10.25
N ASN A 47 9.63 -9.86 -9.42
CA ASN A 47 9.35 -8.46 -9.73
C ASN A 47 8.50 -8.23 -11.01
N ASP A 48 7.88 -9.27 -11.59
CA ASP A 48 6.96 -9.17 -12.72
C ASP A 48 5.50 -9.02 -12.26
N PHE A 49 5.18 -7.80 -11.82
CA PHE A 49 3.82 -7.42 -11.46
C PHE A 49 2.79 -7.70 -12.57
N TRP A 50 3.15 -7.48 -13.84
CA TRP A 50 2.19 -7.62 -14.94
C TRP A 50 1.97 -9.07 -15.38
N GLY A 51 2.97 -9.94 -15.21
CA GLY A 51 2.81 -11.38 -15.29
C GLY A 51 1.90 -11.89 -14.20
N ALA A 52 2.17 -11.52 -12.95
CA ALA A 52 1.35 -11.90 -11.79
C ALA A 52 -0.12 -11.48 -11.96
N LEU A 53 -0.35 -10.24 -12.39
CA LEU A 53 -1.70 -9.71 -12.62
C LEU A 53 -2.48 -10.49 -13.68
N ARG A 54 -1.81 -10.94 -14.76
CA ARG A 54 -2.45 -11.77 -15.80
C ARG A 54 -2.76 -13.19 -15.32
N ALA A 55 -1.99 -13.70 -14.37
CA ALA A 55 -2.18 -15.02 -13.78
C ALA A 55 -3.11 -15.01 -12.56
N ALA A 56 -3.62 -13.84 -12.15
CA ALA A 56 -4.47 -13.71 -10.97
C ALA A 56 -5.74 -14.58 -11.12
N PRO A 57 -6.08 -15.40 -10.12
CA PRO A 57 -7.21 -16.33 -10.20
C PRO A 57 -8.58 -15.64 -10.04
N ALA A 58 -8.59 -14.35 -9.75
CA ALA A 58 -9.78 -13.55 -9.48
C ALA A 58 -9.65 -12.15 -10.12
N PRO A 59 -10.78 -11.46 -10.35
CA PRO A 59 -10.76 -10.07 -10.81
C PRO A 59 -9.92 -9.19 -9.87
N VAL A 60 -9.12 -8.32 -10.47
CA VAL A 60 -8.29 -7.36 -9.72
C VAL A 60 -8.87 -5.95 -9.90
N CYS A 61 -8.99 -5.24 -8.80
CA CYS A 61 -9.27 -3.81 -8.74
C CYS A 61 -8.09 -3.09 -8.08
N VAL A 62 -7.90 -1.81 -8.40
CA VAL A 62 -6.81 -0.99 -7.88
C VAL A 62 -7.36 0.29 -7.28
N LEU A 63 -7.03 0.56 -6.01
CA LEU A 63 -7.18 1.88 -5.41
C LEU A 63 -5.86 2.64 -5.56
N ALA A 64 -5.91 3.84 -6.12
CA ALA A 64 -4.74 4.64 -6.40
C ALA A 64 -4.97 6.11 -6.07
N ALA A 65 -3.89 6.80 -5.72
CA ALA A 65 -3.97 8.22 -5.40
C ALA A 65 -4.01 9.04 -6.70
N ASP A 66 -4.88 10.04 -6.76
CA ASP A 66 -4.82 11.12 -7.74
C ASP A 66 -3.90 12.24 -7.21
N HIS A 67 -2.62 11.91 -7.10
CA HIS A 67 -1.60 12.80 -6.56
C HIS A 67 -0.24 12.48 -7.18
N LYS A 68 0.66 13.46 -7.23
CA LYS A 68 2.01 13.31 -7.82
C LYS A 68 2.87 12.23 -7.15
N SER A 69 2.54 11.85 -5.92
CA SER A 69 3.25 10.80 -5.19
C SER A 69 2.71 9.40 -5.46
N SER A 70 1.65 9.27 -6.26
CA SER A 70 1.06 7.98 -6.64
C SER A 70 2.10 7.07 -7.30
N THR A 71 2.08 5.79 -6.92
CA THR A 71 2.90 4.74 -7.55
C THR A 71 2.22 4.18 -8.80
N VAL A 72 0.96 4.55 -9.06
CA VAL A 72 0.21 4.17 -10.26
C VAL A 72 0.32 5.29 -11.30
N TRP A 73 1.38 5.24 -12.10
CA TRP A 73 1.66 6.25 -13.11
C TRP A 73 0.68 6.19 -14.29
N ARG A 74 0.63 7.25 -15.10
CA ARG A 74 -0.24 7.34 -16.30
C ARG A 74 -0.14 6.14 -17.24
N HIS A 75 1.06 5.55 -17.40
CA HIS A 75 1.25 4.39 -18.25
C HIS A 75 0.66 3.11 -17.64
N ALA A 76 0.71 2.96 -16.30
CA ALA A 76 0.09 1.87 -15.58
C ALA A 76 -1.44 1.95 -15.67
N HIS A 77 -2.04 3.14 -15.49
CA HIS A 77 -3.48 3.35 -15.72
C HIS A 77 -3.94 2.88 -17.10
N ARG A 78 -3.23 3.29 -18.16
CA ARG A 78 -3.55 2.85 -19.53
C ARG A 78 -3.41 1.34 -19.72
N ARG A 79 -2.50 0.70 -18.98
CA ARG A 79 -2.32 -0.75 -19.06
C ARG A 79 -3.42 -1.48 -18.30
N PHE A 80 -3.75 -1.07 -17.07
CA PHE A 80 -4.89 -1.59 -16.31
C PHE A 80 -6.20 -1.54 -17.11
N LYS A 81 -6.52 -0.39 -17.70
CA LYS A 81 -7.72 -0.23 -18.54
C LYS A 81 -7.74 -1.19 -19.73
N ARG A 82 -6.59 -1.47 -20.36
CA ARG A 82 -6.49 -2.39 -21.51
C ARG A 82 -6.71 -3.86 -21.13
N ILE A 83 -6.41 -4.23 -19.89
CA ILE A 83 -6.55 -5.61 -19.39
C ILE A 83 -7.80 -5.78 -18.50
N GLY A 84 -8.72 -4.82 -18.52
CA GLY A 84 -9.99 -4.92 -17.80
C GLY A 84 -9.92 -4.70 -16.29
N VAL A 85 -8.80 -4.21 -15.76
CA VAL A 85 -8.64 -3.88 -14.33
C VAL A 85 -9.24 -2.51 -14.06
N SER A 86 -10.16 -2.44 -13.09
CA SER A 86 -10.72 -1.18 -12.61
C SER A 86 -9.69 -0.44 -11.75
N VAL A 87 -9.61 0.88 -11.93
CA VAL A 87 -8.77 1.73 -11.12
C VAL A 87 -9.61 2.86 -10.54
N THR A 88 -9.75 2.86 -9.22
CA THR A 88 -10.40 3.92 -8.44
C THR A 88 -9.35 4.94 -8.05
N LEU A 89 -9.51 6.17 -8.53
CA LEU A 89 -8.63 7.29 -8.22
C LEU A 89 -9.19 8.08 -7.04
N GLN A 90 -8.40 8.18 -5.96
CA GLN A 90 -8.75 8.93 -4.77
C GLN A 90 -7.99 10.26 -4.74
N ALA A 91 -8.73 11.37 -4.77
CA ALA A 91 -8.18 12.70 -4.59
C ALA A 91 -7.89 13.01 -3.11
N GLY A 92 -6.97 13.93 -2.86
CA GLY A 92 -6.66 14.43 -1.51
C GLY A 92 -5.80 13.50 -0.64
N VAL A 93 -5.29 12.40 -1.22
CA VAL A 93 -4.40 11.44 -0.56
C VAL A 93 -3.10 11.27 -1.34
N SER A 94 -2.04 10.84 -0.66
CA SER A 94 -0.77 10.43 -1.25
C SER A 94 -0.78 8.93 -1.57
N HIS A 95 0.33 8.34 -2.03
CA HIS A 95 0.41 6.87 -2.18
C HIS A 95 0.23 6.10 -0.86
N LEU A 96 0.31 6.77 0.30
CA LEU A 96 0.07 6.17 1.61
C LEU A 96 -1.42 6.19 1.97
N ILE A 97 -2.31 5.86 1.03
CA ILE A 97 -3.78 5.92 1.22
C ILE A 97 -4.21 5.14 2.46
N ALA A 98 -3.65 3.93 2.66
CA ALA A 98 -3.96 3.09 3.81
C ALA A 98 -3.62 3.77 5.15
N MET A 99 -2.62 4.65 5.17
CA MET A 99 -2.21 5.36 6.39
C MET A 99 -2.96 6.69 6.57
N GLU A 100 -3.32 7.37 5.48
CA GLU A 100 -3.97 8.68 5.50
C GLU A 100 -5.50 8.57 5.62
N ARG A 101 -6.10 7.54 5.02
CA ARG A 101 -7.54 7.26 4.96
C ARG A 101 -7.79 5.75 5.07
N PRO A 102 -7.49 5.13 6.24
CA PRO A 102 -7.73 3.71 6.46
C PRO A 102 -9.20 3.33 6.28
N ASP A 103 -10.13 4.26 6.55
CA ASP A 103 -11.56 4.12 6.28
C ASP A 103 -11.87 3.86 4.80
N LEU A 104 -11.29 4.67 3.90
CA LEU A 104 -11.46 4.49 2.45
C LEU A 104 -10.80 3.21 1.94
N ALA A 105 -9.63 2.87 2.49
CA ALA A 105 -8.93 1.65 2.13
C ALA A 105 -9.75 0.41 2.56
N ALA A 106 -10.32 0.43 3.76
CA ALA A 106 -11.17 -0.65 4.28
C ALA A 106 -12.46 -0.81 3.45
N GLN A 107 -13.16 0.28 3.14
CA GLN A 107 -14.34 0.26 2.27
C GLN A 107 -14.02 -0.32 0.89
N PHE A 108 -12.91 0.10 0.29
CA PHE A 108 -12.47 -0.41 -1.00
C PHE A 108 -12.20 -1.93 -0.97
N VAL A 109 -11.57 -2.43 0.09
CA VAL A 109 -11.32 -3.88 0.27
C VAL A 109 -12.62 -4.64 0.51
N ALA A 110 -13.57 -4.06 1.25
CA ALA A 110 -14.89 -4.63 1.49
C ALA A 110 -15.78 -4.64 0.23
N GLY A 111 -15.43 -3.85 -0.80
CA GLY A 111 -16.20 -3.72 -2.04
C GLY A 111 -17.43 -2.81 -1.90
N GLU A 112 -17.36 -1.84 -0.98
CA GLU A 112 -18.41 -0.85 -0.68
C GLU A 112 -18.31 0.43 -1.55
#